data_AF-A0A3D4FXU0-F1
#
_entry.id   AF-A0A3D4FXU0-F1
#
_cell.length_a   1.000
_cell.length_b   1.000
_cell.length_c   1.000
_cell.angle_alpha   90.00
_cell.angle_beta   90.00
_cell.angle_gamma   90.00
#
_symmetry.space_group_name_H-M   'P 1'
#
loop_
_entity.id
_entity.type
_entity.pdbx_description
1 polymer ?
#
loop_
_entity_poly.entity_id
_entity_poly.type
_entity_poly.pdbx_seq_one_letter_code
_entity_poly.pdbx_strand_id
1 'polypeptide(L)'
;MGSVGRARDHGLEPEWIAQGKDARGWNVTERRLIDAADELYRDTIISDETWAALSETYDMHQMMSIAATVARYRKVSMTLNALGVQPLPDDERLPVLEGY
;
A
#
# COMPACT_ATOMS: atom_id res chain seq x y z
N MET A 1 -9.11 -16.99 0.53
CA MET A 1 -8.81 -15.72 1.19
C MET A 1 -7.91 -14.91 0.27
N GLY A 2 -8.48 -13.92 -0.43
CA GLY A 2 -7.73 -12.98 -1.27
C GLY A 2 -6.77 -12.11 -0.43
N SER A 3 -5.96 -11.27 -1.08
CA SER A 3 -4.99 -10.40 -0.38
C SER A 3 -5.64 -9.46 0.64
N VAL A 4 -6.90 -9.05 0.42
CA VAL A 4 -7.67 -8.20 1.35
C VAL A 4 -8.02 -8.96 2.63
N GLY A 5 -8.41 -10.24 2.55
CA GLY A 5 -8.82 -11.01 3.72
C GLY A 5 -7.69 -11.28 4.72
N ARG A 6 -6.44 -11.27 4.25
CA ARG A 6 -5.28 -11.36 5.15
C ARG A 6 -4.97 -10.06 5.89
N ALA A 7 -5.56 -8.92 5.52
CA ALA A 7 -5.37 -7.66 6.25
C ALA A 7 -5.87 -7.80 7.70
N ARG A 8 -7.03 -8.45 7.86
CA ARG A 8 -7.64 -8.69 9.17
C ARG A 8 -6.78 -9.57 10.07
N ASP A 9 -6.11 -10.58 9.50
CA ASP A 9 -5.16 -11.44 10.21
C ASP A 9 -3.97 -10.65 10.80
N HIS A 10 -3.69 -9.46 10.27
CA HIS A 10 -2.66 -8.54 10.73
C HIS A 10 -3.21 -7.33 11.50
N GLY A 11 -4.49 -7.35 11.90
CA GLY A 11 -5.13 -6.26 12.63
C GLY A 11 -5.41 -5.02 11.79
N LEU A 12 -5.38 -5.14 10.46
CA LEU A 12 -5.72 -4.06 9.54
C LEU A 12 -7.16 -4.17 9.10
N GLU A 13 -7.91 -3.09 9.24
CA GLU A 13 -9.27 -2.99 8.73
C GLU A 13 -9.24 -2.69 7.22
N PRO A 14 -9.89 -3.52 6.36
CA PRO A 14 -9.95 -3.30 4.92
C PRO A 14 -10.51 -1.93 4.51
N GLU A 15 -11.37 -1.32 5.33
CA GLU A 15 -11.86 0.03 5.11
C GLU A 15 -10.73 1.06 5.12
N TRP A 16 -9.74 0.91 6.00
CA TRP A 16 -8.60 1.84 6.07
C TRP A 16 -7.74 1.74 4.80
N ILE A 17 -7.59 0.53 4.28
CA ILE A 17 -6.86 0.27 3.03
C ILE A 17 -7.61 0.90 1.84
N ALA A 18 -8.93 0.75 1.79
CA ALA A 18 -9.76 1.36 0.75
C ALA A 18 -9.73 2.90 0.80
N GLN A 19 -9.74 3.49 2.00
CA GLN A 19 -9.66 4.95 2.22
C GLN A 19 -8.26 5.52 1.97
N GLY A 20 -7.24 4.67 1.85
CA GLY A 20 -5.86 5.09 1.63
C GLY A 20 -5.35 5.97 2.77
N LYS A 21 -4.65 7.06 2.42
CA LYS A 21 -4.02 7.99 3.38
C LYS A 21 -5.03 8.69 4.31
N ASP A 22 -6.28 8.83 3.88
CA ASP A 22 -7.30 9.62 4.59
C ASP A 22 -7.95 8.83 5.75
N ALA A 23 -7.68 7.53 5.85
CA ALA A 23 -8.11 6.73 6.98
C ALA A 23 -7.47 7.20 8.29
N ARG A 24 -8.33 7.40 9.30
CA ARG A 24 -7.93 7.85 10.63
C ARG A 24 -7.24 6.77 11.46
N GLY A 25 -7.35 5.50 11.07
CA GLY A 25 -6.74 4.38 11.77
C GLY A 25 -5.22 4.35 11.70
N TRP A 26 -4.63 5.01 10.69
CA TRP A 26 -3.19 5.05 10.52
C TRP A 26 -2.50 5.94 11.55
N ASN A 27 -1.42 5.44 12.13
CA ASN A 27 -0.48 6.28 12.85
C ASN A 27 0.37 7.13 11.89
N VAL A 28 1.20 8.02 12.45
CA VAL A 28 2.02 8.95 11.66
C VAL A 28 3.01 8.23 10.76
N THR A 29 3.68 7.19 11.26
CA THR A 29 4.67 6.42 10.49
C THR A 29 3.99 5.61 9.38
N GLU A 30 2.83 5.02 9.65
CA GLU A 30 2.03 4.29 8.65
C GLU A 30 1.55 5.20 7.52
N ARG A 31 1.12 6.43 7.83
CA ARG A 31 0.78 7.42 6.80
C ARG A 31 1.98 7.75 5.90
N ARG A 32 3.17 7.93 6.48
CA ARG A 32 4.41 8.17 5.70
C ARG A 32 4.74 7.00 4.77
N LEU A 33 4.46 5.75 5.17
CA LEU A 33 4.63 4.58 4.30
C LEU A 33 3.62 4.59 3.13
N ILE A 34 2.39 5.02 3.38
CA ILE A 34 1.37 5.20 2.34
C ILE A 34 1.79 6.31 1.37
N ASP A 35 2.29 7.46 1.88
CA ASP A 35 2.80 8.55 1.05
C ASP A 35 3.93 8.06 0.12
N ALA A 36 4.89 7.29 0.63
CA ALA A 36 5.96 6.71 -0.18
C ALA A 36 5.41 5.75 -1.25
N ALA A 37 4.38 4.97 -0.93
CA ALA A 37 3.74 4.08 -1.89
C ALA A 37 3.01 4.86 -3.00
N ASP A 38 2.30 5.93 -2.65
CA ASP A 38 1.58 6.81 -3.57
C ASP A 38 2.55 7.57 -4.50
N GLU A 39 3.63 8.11 -3.97
CA GLU A 39 4.69 8.78 -4.74
C GLU A 39 5.37 7.80 -5.71
N LEU A 40 5.74 6.60 -5.26
CA LEU A 40 6.31 5.58 -6.15
C LEU A 40 5.32 5.11 -7.21
N TYR A 41 4.02 5.08 -6.91
CA TYR A 41 2.99 4.74 -7.88
C TYR A 41 2.80 5.85 -8.93
N ARG A 42 2.72 7.12 -8.51
CA ARG A 42 2.50 8.25 -9.41
C ARG A 42 3.75 8.66 -10.18
N ASP A 43 4.86 8.81 -9.47
CA ASP A 43 6.03 9.56 -9.92
C ASP A 43 7.30 8.69 -10.06
N THR A 44 7.25 7.43 -9.62
CA THR A 44 8.39 6.47 -9.62
C THR A 44 9.58 6.88 -8.76
N ILE A 45 9.41 7.89 -7.91
CA ILE A 45 10.40 8.42 -6.99
C ILE A 45 9.74 8.69 -5.65
N ILE A 46 10.46 8.49 -4.54
CA ILE A 46 10.06 8.96 -3.21
C ILE A 46 10.61 10.38 -3.06
N SER A 47 9.80 11.33 -2.62
CA SER A 47 10.21 12.71 -2.40
C SER A 47 11.23 12.82 -1.25
N ASP A 48 12.05 13.87 -1.28
CA ASP A 48 13.03 14.12 -0.21
C ASP A 48 12.35 14.29 1.17
N GLU A 49 11.17 14.89 1.20
CA GLU A 49 10.36 15.08 2.41
C GLU A 49 9.93 13.73 3.01
N THR A 50 9.31 12.87 2.20
CA THR A 50 8.86 11.54 2.62
C THR A 50 10.05 10.65 3.00
N TRP A 51 11.14 10.71 2.23
CA TRP A 51 12.37 9.97 2.53
C TRP A 51 12.98 10.39 3.87
N ALA A 52 13.12 11.69 4.12
CA ALA A 52 13.66 12.21 5.37
C ALA A 52 12.79 11.80 6.56
N ALA A 53 11.47 11.93 6.43
CA ALA A 53 10.52 11.58 7.48
C ALA A 53 10.52 10.08 7.83
N LEU A 54 10.66 9.19 6.85
CA LEU A 54 10.76 7.75 7.09
C LEU A 54 12.12 7.35 7.67
N SER A 55 13.19 8.03 7.27
CA SER A 55 14.56 7.77 7.75
C SER A 55 14.75 8.10 9.25
N GLU A 56 13.82 8.82 9.88
CA GLU A 56 13.78 9.00 11.33
C GLU A 56 13.48 7.69 12.07
N THR A 57 12.77 6.76 11.42
CA THR A 57 12.33 5.48 12.03
C THR A 57 13.01 4.27 11.41
N TYR A 58 13.29 4.31 10.11
CA TYR A 58 13.82 3.19 9.33
C TYR A 58 15.26 3.43 8.90
N ASP A 59 16.10 2.40 9.01
CA ASP A 59 17.46 2.45 8.48
C ASP A 59 17.50 2.32 6.95
N MET A 60 18.68 2.50 6.37
CA MET A 60 18.87 2.42 4.91
C MET A 60 18.43 1.07 4.32
N HIS A 61 18.65 -0.05 5.01
CA HIS A 61 18.23 -1.38 4.52
C HIS A 61 16.71 -1.53 4.51
N GLN A 62 16.04 -0.97 5.52
CA GLN A 62 14.60 -0.92 5.61
C GLN A 62 14.01 0.05 4.57
N MET A 63 14.63 1.21 4.34
CA MET A 63 14.25 2.15 3.28
C MET A 63 14.33 1.52 1.89
N MET A 64 15.42 0.80 1.59
CA MET A 64 15.52 0.00 0.35
C MET A 64 14.41 -1.07 0.27
N SER A 65 14.07 -1.70 1.39
CA SER A 65 13.02 -2.72 1.44
C SER A 65 11.62 -2.14 1.20
N ILE A 66 11.34 -0.94 1.70
CA ILE A 66 10.10 -0.20 1.45
C ILE A 66 9.95 0.05 -0.05
N ALA A 67 10.95 0.68 -0.68
CA ALA A 67 10.92 0.98 -2.11
C ALA A 67 10.79 -0.28 -2.97
N ALA A 68 11.57 -1.34 -2.66
CA ALA A 68 11.53 -2.60 -3.38
C ALA A 68 10.17 -3.32 -3.24
N THR A 69 9.52 -3.22 -2.08
CA THR A 69 8.21 -3.84 -1.83
C THR A 69 7.12 -3.18 -2.68
N VAL A 70 7.07 -1.84 -2.70
CA VAL A 70 6.11 -1.10 -3.53
C VAL A 70 6.31 -1.41 -5.02
N ALA A 71 7.56 -1.33 -5.50
CA ALA A 71 7.89 -1.63 -6.89
C ALA A 71 7.50 -3.06 -7.29
N ARG A 72 7.70 -4.04 -6.39
CA ARG A 72 7.31 -5.44 -6.62
C ARG A 72 5.79 -5.57 -6.80
N TYR A 73 4.98 -4.97 -5.92
CA TYR A 73 3.53 -5.05 -6.04
C TYR A 73 3.02 -4.33 -7.29
N ARG A 74 3.59 -3.17 -7.64
CA ARG A 74 3.26 -2.47 -8.89
C ARG A 74 3.51 -3.36 -10.11
N LYS A 75 4.68 -4.00 -10.19
CA LYS A 75 5.03 -4.94 -11.26
C LYS A 75 4.03 -6.09 -11.34
N VAL A 76 3.70 -6.72 -10.20
CA VAL A 76 2.74 -7.83 -10.15
C VAL A 76 1.37 -7.38 -10.65
N SER A 77 0.84 -6.25 -10.16
CA SER A 77 -0.44 -5.71 -10.61
C SER A 77 -0.46 -5.43 -12.11
N MET A 78 0.61 -4.82 -12.65
CA MET A 78 0.73 -4.59 -14.09
C MET A 78 0.72 -5.89 -14.90
N THR A 79 1.47 -6.91 -14.47
CA THR A 79 1.49 -8.22 -15.13
C THR A 79 0.12 -8.90 -15.10
N LEU A 80 -0.54 -8.93 -13.95
CA LEU A 80 -1.87 -9.55 -13.80
C LEU A 80 -2.91 -8.86 -14.68
N ASN A 81 -2.91 -7.53 -14.70
CA ASN A 81 -3.81 -6.74 -15.54
C ASN A 81 -3.57 -7.00 -17.04
N ALA A 82 -2.31 -7.04 -17.47
CA ALA A 82 -1.96 -7.30 -18.88
C ALA A 82 -2.35 -8.71 -19.34
N LEU A 83 -2.35 -9.69 -18.43
CA LEU A 83 -2.76 -11.06 -18.70
C LEU A 83 -4.27 -11.31 -18.50
N GLY A 84 -5.03 -10.29 -18.07
CA GLY A 84 -6.47 -10.42 -17.82
C GLY A 84 -6.84 -11.33 -16.64
N VAL A 85 -5.92 -11.53 -15.69
CA VAL A 85 -6.16 -12.41 -14.54
C VAL A 85 -7.27 -11.83 -13.66
N GLN A 86 -8.32 -12.62 -13.44
CA GLN A 86 -9.44 -12.24 -12.57
C GLN A 86 -9.20 -12.74 -11.14
N PRO A 87 -9.63 -11.99 -10.12
CA PRO A 87 -9.67 -12.50 -8.76
C PRO A 87 -10.63 -13.69 -8.65
N LEU A 88 -10.39 -14.56 -7.68
CA LEU A 88 -11.22 -15.75 -7.47
C LEU A 88 -12.62 -15.35 -6.97
N PRO A 89 -13.65 -16.19 -7.18
CA PRO A 89 -15.01 -15.93 -6.70
C PRO A 89 -15.09 -15.66 -5.19
N ASP A 90 -14.23 -16.33 -4.40
CA ASP A 90 -14.21 -16.26 -2.93
C ASP A 90 -13.15 -15.28 -2.38
N ASP A 91 -12.55 -14.45 -3.25
CA ASP A 91 -11.63 -13.41 -2.79
C ASP A 91 -12.42 -12.23 -2.18
N GLU A 92 -12.12 -11.91 -0.91
CA GLU A 92 -12.59 -10.67 -0.29
C GLU A 92 -12.11 -9.47 -1.13
N ARG A 93 -13.05 -8.59 -1.45
CA ARG A 93 -12.81 -7.33 -2.16
C ARG A 93 -12.67 -6.19 -1.15
N LEU A 94 -12.03 -5.11 -1.57
CA LEU A 94 -12.09 -3.88 -0.79
C LEU A 94 -13.55 -3.43 -0.63
N PRO A 95 -13.94 -2.90 0.54
CA PRO A 95 -15.29 -2.39 0.74
C PRO A 95 -15.55 -1.21 -0.19
N VAL A 96 -16.81 -1.06 -0.61
CA VAL A 96 -17.28 0.16 -1.29
C VAL A 96 -17.37 1.26 -0.24
N LEU A 97 -16.70 2.38 -0.47
CA LEU A 97 -16.74 3.52 0.43
C LEU A 97 -17.93 4.42 0.04
N GLU A 98 -18.91 4.57 0.93
CA GLU A 98 -19.97 5.55 0.73
C GLU A 98 -19.45 6.96 1.08
N GLY A 99 -19.43 7.86 0.10
CA GLY A 99 -19.01 9.26 0.31
C GLY A 99 -17.50 9.54 0.19
N TYR A 100 -16.74 8.62 -0.41
CA TYR A 100 -15.38 8.83 -0.92
C TYR A 100 -15.34 8.84 -2.45
#